data_AF-A0A8S3QDC6-F1
#
_entry.id   AF-A0A8S3QDC6-F1
#
_cell.length_a   1.000
_cell.length_b   1.000
_cell.length_c   1.000
_cell.angle_alpha   90.00
_cell.angle_beta   90.00
_cell.angle_gamma   90.00
#
_symmetry.space_group_name_H-M   'P 1'
#
loop_
_entity.id
_entity.type
_entity.pdbx_description
1 polymer ?
#
loop_
_entity_poly.entity_id
_entity_poly.type
_entity_poly.pdbx_seq_one_letter_code
_entity_poly.pdbx_strand_id
1 'polypeptide(L)'
;MDAHGNLHESDLLQNAVACLMHETRYQCSVIRDFNLPSNYAIQKPKLPVKKQNTNQTPDRKGIKTRSEKGSKGRFLNTLYKTRDRYREDKKEYSRKRYSNVPYQLSKKRSISEKYKSNTQFKDARKDYIKNRYKSNTQFRQEQKDYTKNKYKFNVQFRQSRKEYIRSKYKSNIPFRLAHKDYILNKYRTNIPFQQAQKYYNKMKYKINVLFQNATKKQEQKKYARDKDYQNRVKTLNLLKYRQNVLFREKCKNRQRQLYRSELKYREKKILLVQQRRTKDAGNFATWFRQQVMDGPRYICSVCIKVKFKKQVLQLDKEKYVKKGKQSAELANRCISFEFKLECTVNCQIKCETINHKLWICYTCHRHLLQNKIPADALNVIPEENL
;
A
#
# COMPACT_ATOMS: atom_id res chain seq x y z
N MET A 1 -19.10 -6.00 29.70
CA MET A 1 -18.92 -4.64 29.15
C MET A 1 -17.93 -4.74 28.00
N ASP A 2 -18.01 -3.86 26.99
CA ASP A 2 -17.14 -3.79 25.78
C ASP A 2 -17.59 -4.49 24.47
N ALA A 3 -18.89 -4.72 24.26
CA ALA A 3 -19.42 -5.13 22.95
C ALA A 3 -19.99 -3.96 22.11
N HIS A 4 -20.32 -2.82 22.74
CA HIS A 4 -20.97 -1.68 22.07
C HIS A 4 -19.99 -0.72 21.36
N GLY A 5 -18.70 -0.77 21.67
CA GLY A 5 -17.67 0.05 21.02
C GLY A 5 -17.26 -0.42 19.62
N ASN A 6 -17.32 -1.74 19.36
CA ASN A 6 -16.77 -2.33 18.15
C ASN A 6 -17.64 -2.12 16.88
N LEU A 7 -18.96 -1.94 17.01
CA LEU A 7 -19.87 -1.82 15.86
C LEU A 7 -19.98 -0.39 15.32
N HIS A 8 -19.89 0.62 16.18
CA HIS A 8 -19.79 2.02 15.74
C HIS A 8 -18.48 2.29 15.00
N GLU A 9 -17.41 1.61 15.41
CA GLU A 9 -16.10 1.65 14.76
C GLU A 9 -16.11 0.92 13.40
N SER A 10 -16.80 -0.22 13.29
CA SER A 10 -17.06 -0.94 12.03
C SER A 10 -17.80 -0.08 10.99
N ASP A 11 -18.86 0.64 11.41
CA ASP A 11 -19.61 1.54 10.53
C ASP A 11 -18.79 2.77 10.10
N LEU A 12 -17.98 3.32 11.00
CA LEU A 12 -17.03 4.38 10.68
C LEU A 12 -15.94 3.88 9.72
N LEU A 13 -15.48 2.64 9.86
CA LEU A 13 -14.48 2.01 9.01
C LEU A 13 -15.02 1.69 7.62
N GLN A 14 -16.23 1.13 7.48
CA GLN A 14 -16.85 0.88 6.17
C GLN A 14 -17.12 2.20 5.41
N ASN A 15 -17.54 3.24 6.12
CA ASN A 15 -17.81 4.55 5.52
C ASN A 15 -16.52 5.36 5.25
N ALA A 16 -15.47 5.19 6.07
CA ALA A 16 -14.14 5.67 5.76
C ALA A 16 -13.61 4.99 4.48
N VAL A 17 -13.74 3.66 4.34
CA VAL A 17 -13.35 2.90 3.14
C VAL A 17 -14.04 3.42 1.87
N ALA A 18 -15.33 3.76 1.94
CA ALA A 18 -16.05 4.40 0.83
C ALA A 18 -15.55 5.84 0.54
N CYS A 19 -15.16 6.60 1.57
CA CYS A 19 -14.49 7.89 1.40
C CYS A 19 -13.12 7.76 0.72
N LEU A 20 -12.40 6.67 1.00
CA LEU A 20 -11.00 6.46 0.65
C LEU A 20 -10.78 5.99 -0.79
N MET A 21 -11.70 5.25 -1.40
CA MET A 21 -11.54 4.82 -2.79
C MET A 21 -11.42 6.01 -3.77
N HIS A 22 -11.84 7.21 -3.35
CA HIS A 22 -11.67 8.45 -4.10
C HIS A 22 -10.43 9.29 -3.66
N GLU A 23 -9.85 8.99 -2.50
CA GLU A 23 -8.83 9.81 -1.82
C GLU A 23 -7.58 9.07 -1.35
N THR A 24 -7.38 7.79 -1.67
CA THR A 24 -6.13 7.07 -1.36
C THR A 24 -4.94 7.81 -1.96
N ARG A 25 -4.39 8.70 -1.14
CA ARG A 25 -3.09 9.34 -1.29
C ARG A 25 -2.05 8.24 -1.14
N TYR A 26 -1.18 8.20 -2.13
CA TYR A 26 -0.02 7.32 -2.25
C TYR A 26 0.75 7.17 -0.94
N GLN A 27 0.64 6.00 -0.32
CA GLN A 27 1.77 5.29 0.28
C GLN A 27 2.00 4.05 -0.59
N CYS A 28 2.32 4.28 -1.88
CA CYS A 28 2.73 3.20 -2.76
C CYS A 28 4.20 2.90 -2.45
N SER A 29 4.42 2.04 -1.47
CA SER A 29 5.74 1.55 -1.09
C SER A 29 5.81 0.03 -1.17
N VAL A 30 5.26 -0.60 -2.22
CA VAL A 30 5.76 -1.92 -2.65
C VAL A 30 5.72 -2.05 -4.17
N ILE A 31 6.89 -1.87 -4.76
CA ILE A 31 7.27 -2.08 -6.15
C ILE A 31 7.36 -3.59 -6.41
N ARG A 32 6.25 -4.32 -6.39
CA ARG A 32 6.26 -5.72 -6.86
C ARG A 32 5.79 -5.88 -8.31
N ASP A 33 4.95 -4.96 -8.81
CA ASP A 33 4.31 -5.12 -10.12
C ASP A 33 4.58 -3.98 -11.10
N PHE A 34 5.84 -3.57 -11.26
CA PHE A 34 6.21 -2.72 -12.40
C PHE A 34 6.24 -3.55 -13.69
N ASN A 35 5.08 -3.71 -14.32
CA ASN A 35 5.00 -3.94 -15.76
C ASN A 35 5.23 -2.60 -16.48
N LEU A 36 6.48 -2.37 -16.89
CA LEU A 36 6.85 -1.24 -17.75
C LEU A 36 6.10 -1.34 -19.10
N PRO A 37 5.34 -0.31 -19.53
CA PRO A 37 4.65 -0.33 -20.81
C PRO A 37 5.63 -0.30 -22.00
N SER A 38 5.35 -1.13 -23.01
CA SER A 38 6.12 -1.36 -24.24
C SER A 38 6.02 -0.24 -25.29
N ASN A 39 5.39 0.91 -25.00
CA ASN A 39 4.89 1.78 -26.08
C ASN A 39 5.84 2.93 -26.41
N TYR A 40 6.63 2.71 -27.45
CA TYR A 40 7.10 3.76 -28.36
C TYR A 40 6.94 3.20 -29.77
N ALA A 41 5.76 3.43 -30.35
CA ALA A 41 5.46 3.12 -31.74
C ALA A 41 5.07 4.42 -32.45
N ILE A 42 5.76 4.75 -33.53
CA ILE A 42 5.29 5.61 -34.62
C ILE A 42 5.65 4.88 -35.92
N GLN A 43 4.71 4.92 -36.85
CA GLN A 43 4.58 4.11 -38.06
C GLN A 43 5.64 4.47 -39.14
N LYS A 44 5.88 3.52 -40.05
CA LYS A 44 6.81 3.60 -41.19
C LYS A 44 6.04 3.84 -42.49
N PRO A 45 6.70 4.43 -43.51
CA PRO A 45 6.56 3.97 -44.90
C PRO A 45 7.83 3.24 -45.38
N LYS A 46 7.64 2.26 -46.27
CA LYS A 46 8.69 1.49 -46.97
C LYS A 46 8.94 2.11 -48.35
N LEU A 47 10.18 2.10 -48.85
CA LEU A 47 10.48 2.08 -50.28
C LEU A 47 11.71 1.19 -50.57
N PRO A 48 11.86 0.70 -51.82
CA PRO A 48 12.51 -0.58 -52.14
C PRO A 48 13.93 -0.46 -52.69
N VAL A 49 14.57 -1.63 -52.71
CA VAL A 49 15.90 -1.93 -53.25
C VAL A 49 15.85 -2.06 -54.77
N LYS A 50 16.87 -1.55 -55.48
CA LYS A 50 17.31 -2.12 -56.76
C LYS A 50 18.83 -2.28 -56.79
N LYS A 51 19.28 -3.50 -57.12
CA LYS A 51 20.62 -3.87 -57.60
C LYS A 51 20.54 -4.04 -59.11
N GLN A 52 21.56 -3.65 -59.88
CA GLN A 52 22.10 -4.32 -61.08
C GLN A 52 23.61 -3.93 -61.16
N ASN A 53 24.56 -4.86 -61.20
CA ASN A 53 25.20 -5.51 -62.39
C ASN A 53 25.72 -4.49 -63.42
N THR A 54 26.88 -4.59 -64.08
CA THR A 54 27.91 -5.63 -64.34
C THR A 54 29.17 -4.90 -64.84
N ASN A 55 30.34 -5.57 -64.90
CA ASN A 55 31.12 -5.76 -66.13
C ASN A 55 32.56 -6.26 -65.85
N GLN A 56 32.91 -7.28 -66.64
CA GLN A 56 34.21 -7.91 -66.93
C GLN A 56 35.19 -6.86 -67.54
N THR A 57 36.51 -6.97 -67.70
CA THR A 57 37.61 -7.98 -67.78
C THR A 57 38.93 -7.13 -67.86
N PRO A 58 40.16 -7.57 -68.23
CA PRO A 58 40.76 -8.90 -68.33
C PRO A 58 42.13 -9.05 -67.61
N ASP A 59 42.58 -10.30 -67.61
CA ASP A 59 43.91 -10.82 -67.25
C ASP A 59 45.10 -10.21 -68.00
N ARG A 60 46.20 -9.99 -67.26
CA ARG A 60 47.57 -10.36 -67.65
C ARG A 60 48.57 -9.92 -66.56
N LYS A 61 49.39 -10.86 -66.06
CA LYS A 61 50.87 -10.76 -66.03
C LYS A 61 51.53 -11.91 -65.26
N GLY A 62 52.23 -12.74 -66.02
CA GLY A 62 53.64 -13.16 -65.81
C GLY A 62 54.02 -13.75 -64.45
N ILE A 63 54.12 -15.07 -64.40
CA ILE A 63 54.71 -15.84 -63.31
C ILE A 63 56.23 -15.59 -63.29
N LYS A 64 56.72 -14.90 -62.26
CA LYS A 64 58.16 -14.86 -61.89
C LYS A 64 58.43 -15.85 -60.77
N THR A 65 59.49 -16.64 -60.92
CA THR A 65 59.94 -17.73 -60.05
C THR A 65 60.28 -17.25 -58.62
N ARG A 66 60.22 -18.18 -57.65
CA ARG A 66 60.15 -17.93 -56.21
C ARG A 66 61.50 -17.57 -55.55
N SER A 67 62.63 -17.91 -56.17
CA SER A 67 63.99 -17.70 -55.61
C SER A 67 64.50 -16.25 -55.76
N GLU A 68 64.28 -15.59 -56.90
CA GLU A 68 64.74 -14.22 -57.16
C GLU A 68 63.99 -13.13 -56.36
N LYS A 69 62.74 -13.42 -55.96
CA LYS A 69 61.95 -12.51 -55.12
C LYS A 69 62.49 -12.42 -53.68
N GLY A 70 63.14 -13.49 -53.20
CA GLY A 70 63.67 -13.58 -51.84
C GLY A 70 64.98 -12.81 -51.63
N SER A 71 65.83 -12.68 -52.65
CA SER A 71 67.10 -11.93 -52.58
C SER A 71 66.85 -10.42 -52.70
N LYS A 72 66.04 -9.99 -53.69
CA LYS A 72 65.64 -8.58 -53.83
C LYS A 72 64.85 -8.05 -52.63
N GLY A 73 63.96 -8.87 -52.05
CA GLY A 73 63.21 -8.50 -50.85
C GLY A 73 64.11 -8.27 -49.63
N ARG A 74 65.13 -9.13 -49.43
CA ARG A 74 66.13 -8.96 -48.36
C ARG A 74 66.95 -7.69 -48.55
N PHE A 75 67.45 -7.43 -49.76
CA PHE A 75 68.21 -6.22 -50.09
C PHE A 75 67.40 -4.94 -49.86
N LEU A 76 66.15 -4.88 -50.33
CA LEU A 76 65.28 -3.71 -50.14
C LEU A 76 64.91 -3.48 -48.67
N ASN A 77 64.80 -4.54 -47.87
CA ASN A 77 64.57 -4.43 -46.42
C ASN A 77 65.82 -3.91 -45.70
N THR A 78 67.02 -4.38 -46.07
CA THR A 78 68.28 -3.85 -45.57
C THR A 78 68.40 -2.36 -45.89
N LEU A 79 68.16 -1.95 -47.15
CA LEU A 79 68.15 -0.54 -47.54
C LEU A 79 67.15 0.31 -46.72
N TYR A 80 65.97 -0.22 -46.42
CA TYR A 80 64.97 0.48 -45.61
C TYR A 80 65.40 0.66 -44.15
N LYS A 81 66.19 -0.28 -43.61
CA LYS A 81 66.71 -0.22 -42.23
C LYS A 81 67.93 0.70 -42.11
N THR A 82 68.83 0.67 -43.10
CA THR A 82 70.15 1.31 -43.02
C THR A 82 70.22 2.69 -43.67
N ARG A 83 69.34 3.01 -44.63
CA ARG A 83 69.37 4.32 -45.33
C ARG A 83 68.12 5.14 -45.07
N ASP A 84 68.29 6.23 -44.33
CA ASP A 84 67.18 7.11 -43.95
C ASP A 84 66.53 7.81 -45.14
N ARG A 85 67.33 8.25 -46.13
CA ARG A 85 66.80 8.85 -47.37
C ARG A 85 65.84 7.90 -48.10
N TYR A 86 66.24 6.65 -48.26
CA TYR A 86 65.39 5.63 -48.89
C TYR A 86 64.13 5.32 -48.06
N ARG A 87 64.23 5.37 -46.73
CA ARG A 87 63.10 5.22 -45.82
C ARG A 87 62.09 6.36 -45.99
N GLU A 88 62.57 7.61 -46.05
CA GLU A 88 61.73 8.79 -46.27
C GLU A 88 61.11 8.80 -47.67
N ASP A 89 61.86 8.49 -48.72
CA ASP A 89 61.32 8.38 -50.09
C ASP A 89 60.19 7.33 -50.16
N LYS A 90 60.34 6.20 -49.47
CA LYS A 90 59.28 5.18 -49.38
C LYS A 90 58.07 5.64 -48.58
N LYS A 91 58.28 6.39 -47.49
CA LYS A 91 57.18 7.01 -46.73
C LYS A 91 56.45 8.04 -47.58
N GLU A 92 57.18 8.89 -48.30
CA GLU A 92 56.60 9.93 -49.16
C GLU A 92 55.85 9.33 -50.35
N TYR A 93 56.43 8.35 -51.03
CA TYR A 93 55.73 7.60 -52.08
C TYR A 93 54.43 7.00 -51.55
N SER A 94 54.45 6.43 -50.35
CA SER A 94 53.25 5.90 -49.70
C SER A 94 52.25 7.01 -49.39
N ARG A 95 52.69 8.17 -48.86
CA ARG A 95 51.85 9.36 -48.62
C ARG A 95 51.18 9.82 -49.92
N LYS A 96 51.94 10.00 -51.01
CA LYS A 96 51.43 10.37 -52.34
C LYS A 96 50.41 9.35 -52.86
N ARG A 97 50.71 8.06 -52.74
CA ARG A 97 49.81 6.97 -53.16
C ARG A 97 48.52 6.91 -52.34
N TYR A 98 48.60 7.12 -51.03
CA TYR A 98 47.42 7.17 -50.17
C TYR A 98 46.69 8.52 -50.25
N SER A 99 47.30 9.58 -50.78
CA SER A 99 46.61 10.83 -51.11
C SER A 99 45.66 10.65 -52.32
N ASN A 100 46.01 9.76 -53.25
CA ASN A 100 45.18 9.45 -54.42
C ASN A 100 43.84 8.79 -54.01
N VAL A 101 42.74 9.51 -54.23
CA VAL A 101 41.36 9.08 -53.87
C VAL A 101 40.95 7.76 -54.54
N PRO A 102 41.12 7.57 -55.86
CA PRO A 102 40.87 6.28 -56.51
C PRO A 102 41.58 5.09 -55.84
N TYR A 103 42.85 5.24 -55.47
CA TYR A 103 43.60 4.19 -54.78
C TYR A 103 43.01 3.88 -53.39
N GLN A 104 42.62 4.90 -52.61
CA GLN A 104 41.94 4.69 -51.33
C GLN A 104 40.63 3.93 -51.48
N LEU A 105 39.81 4.29 -52.47
CA LEU A 105 38.52 3.64 -52.74
C LEU A 105 38.71 2.18 -53.14
N SER A 106 39.65 1.90 -54.04
CA SER A 106 40.01 0.54 -54.45
C SER A 106 40.48 -0.30 -53.25
N LYS A 107 41.34 0.26 -52.40
CA LYS A 107 41.81 -0.42 -51.18
C LYS A 107 40.69 -0.69 -50.19
N LYS A 108 39.80 0.29 -49.95
CA LYS A 108 38.61 0.12 -49.10
C LYS A 108 37.69 -0.98 -49.64
N ARG A 109 37.47 -1.02 -50.96
CA ARG A 109 36.66 -2.04 -51.63
C ARG A 109 37.26 -3.43 -51.45
N SER A 110 38.55 -3.60 -51.72
CA SER A 110 39.26 -4.88 -51.53
C SER A 110 39.20 -5.39 -50.08
N ILE A 111 39.34 -4.49 -49.09
CA ILE A 111 39.21 -4.86 -47.67
C ILE A 111 37.76 -5.26 -47.35
N SER A 112 36.78 -4.52 -47.86
CA SER A 112 35.35 -4.81 -47.67
C SER A 112 34.98 -6.17 -48.27
N GLU A 113 35.48 -6.48 -49.46
CA GLU A 113 35.29 -7.78 -50.12
C GLU A 113 35.93 -8.90 -49.32
N LYS A 114 37.21 -8.77 -48.91
CA LYS A 114 37.86 -9.76 -48.04
C LYS A 114 37.12 -9.97 -46.73
N TYR A 115 36.56 -8.92 -46.14
CA TYR A 115 35.79 -9.03 -44.90
C TYR A 115 34.46 -9.77 -45.10
N LYS A 116 33.89 -9.73 -46.31
CA LYS A 116 32.66 -10.45 -46.66
C LYS A 116 32.94 -11.91 -47.03
N SER A 117 34.01 -12.19 -47.78
CA SER A 117 34.28 -13.52 -48.34
C SER A 117 35.18 -14.40 -47.48
N ASN A 118 36.09 -13.83 -46.67
CA ASN A 118 37.07 -14.59 -45.90
C ASN A 118 36.77 -14.52 -44.39
N THR A 119 36.28 -15.62 -43.84
CA THR A 119 35.93 -15.75 -42.42
C THR A 119 37.13 -15.60 -41.50
N GLN A 120 38.28 -16.21 -41.83
CA GLN A 120 39.50 -16.10 -41.01
C GLN A 120 39.99 -14.65 -40.91
N PHE A 121 40.00 -13.91 -42.03
CA PHE A 121 40.37 -12.50 -42.05
C PHE A 121 39.39 -11.66 -41.21
N LYS A 122 38.09 -11.94 -41.33
CA LYS A 122 37.03 -11.27 -40.56
C LYS A 122 37.20 -11.50 -39.06
N ASP A 123 37.49 -12.72 -38.63
CA ASP A 123 37.63 -13.06 -37.22
C ASP A 123 38.94 -12.53 -36.63
N ALA A 124 40.07 -12.68 -37.34
CA ALA A 124 41.34 -12.06 -36.95
C ALA A 124 41.21 -10.53 -36.79
N ARG A 125 40.46 -9.87 -37.67
CA ARG A 125 40.17 -8.43 -37.58
C ARG A 125 39.31 -8.10 -36.36
N LYS A 126 38.26 -8.89 -36.06
CA LYS A 126 37.44 -8.70 -34.85
C LYS A 126 38.27 -8.88 -33.59
N ASP A 127 39.11 -9.90 -33.54
CA ASP A 127 39.92 -10.20 -32.37
C ASP A 127 40.99 -9.14 -32.14
N TYR A 128 41.62 -8.64 -33.21
CA TYR A 128 42.46 -7.45 -33.13
C TYR A 128 41.73 -6.25 -32.51
N ILE A 129 40.50 -5.94 -32.97
CA ILE A 129 39.70 -4.83 -32.42
C ILE A 129 39.32 -5.09 -30.95
N LYS A 130 38.90 -6.31 -30.61
CA LYS A 130 38.58 -6.68 -29.22
C LYS A 130 39.79 -6.53 -28.31
N ASN A 131 40.95 -7.03 -28.74
CA ASN A 131 42.19 -6.96 -27.96
C ASN A 131 42.63 -5.51 -27.80
N ARG A 132 42.60 -4.71 -28.87
CA ARG A 132 42.90 -3.27 -28.81
C ARG A 132 41.93 -2.51 -27.90
N TYR A 133 40.65 -2.87 -27.89
CA TYR A 133 39.66 -2.26 -26.98
C TYR A 133 39.92 -2.64 -25.50
N LYS A 134 40.44 -3.84 -25.24
CA LYS A 134 40.83 -4.28 -23.89
C LYS A 134 42.11 -3.59 -23.42
N SER A 135 43.15 -3.53 -24.24
CA SER A 135 44.49 -3.07 -23.86
C SER A 135 44.70 -1.56 -23.98
N ASN A 136 44.05 -0.88 -24.93
CA ASN A 136 44.27 0.54 -25.18
C ASN A 136 43.09 1.39 -24.66
N THR A 137 43.33 2.09 -23.55
CA THR A 137 42.34 2.95 -22.88
C THR A 137 41.85 4.09 -23.78
N GLN A 138 42.75 4.75 -24.53
CA GLN A 138 42.40 5.85 -25.43
C GLN A 138 41.46 5.37 -26.54
N PHE A 139 41.82 4.28 -27.23
CA PHE A 139 40.98 3.69 -28.27
C PHE A 139 39.60 3.29 -27.72
N ARG A 140 39.55 2.71 -26.53
CA ARG A 140 38.29 2.39 -25.84
C ARG A 140 37.43 3.64 -25.59
N GLN A 141 38.05 4.74 -25.17
CA GLN A 141 37.34 5.99 -24.92
C GLN A 141 36.82 6.62 -26.22
N GLU A 142 37.65 6.70 -27.26
CA GLU A 142 37.26 7.17 -28.59
C GLU A 142 36.06 6.38 -29.15
N GLN A 143 36.06 5.05 -28.99
CA GLN A 143 34.93 4.22 -29.42
C GLN A 143 33.65 4.46 -28.61
N LYS A 144 33.77 4.70 -27.29
CA LYS A 144 32.63 5.08 -26.45
C LYS A 144 32.04 6.42 -26.91
N ASP A 145 32.89 7.40 -27.15
CA ASP A 145 32.46 8.74 -27.51
C ASP A 145 31.91 8.79 -28.94
N TYR A 146 32.52 8.06 -29.88
CA TYR A 146 31.93 7.82 -31.20
C TYR A 146 30.52 7.24 -31.07
N THR A 147 30.32 6.21 -30.24
CA THR A 147 29.01 5.57 -30.05
C THR A 147 28.00 6.52 -29.40
N LYS A 148 28.41 7.29 -28.39
CA LYS A 148 27.57 8.32 -27.74
C LYS A 148 27.15 9.39 -28.73
N ASN A 149 28.10 9.93 -29.50
CA ASN A 149 27.84 10.95 -30.51
C ASN A 149 26.92 10.41 -31.61
N LYS A 150 27.17 9.19 -32.08
CA LYS A 150 26.30 8.52 -33.05
C LYS A 150 24.88 8.34 -32.49
N TYR A 151 24.73 7.97 -31.22
CA TYR A 151 23.41 7.86 -30.59
C TYR A 151 22.72 9.22 -30.39
N LYS A 152 23.48 10.27 -30.11
CA LYS A 152 22.97 11.65 -29.93
C LYS A 152 22.44 12.20 -31.26
N PHE A 153 23.23 12.11 -32.32
CA PHE A 153 22.98 12.80 -33.58
C PHE A 153 22.34 11.94 -34.68
N ASN A 154 22.59 10.62 -34.71
CA ASN A 154 21.99 9.74 -35.73
C ASN A 154 20.68 9.10 -35.20
N VAL A 155 19.56 9.64 -35.65
CA VAL A 155 18.21 9.21 -35.25
C VAL A 155 17.94 7.75 -35.61
N GLN A 156 18.34 7.30 -36.80
CA GLN A 156 18.13 5.92 -37.24
C GLN A 156 18.91 4.93 -36.37
N PHE A 157 20.19 5.22 -36.09
CA PHE A 157 21.01 4.40 -35.22
C PHE A 157 20.42 4.31 -33.81
N ARG A 158 19.95 5.43 -33.26
CA ARG A 158 19.25 5.48 -31.97
C ARG A 158 18.00 4.60 -31.97
N GLN A 159 17.16 4.70 -33.00
CA GLN A 159 15.92 3.94 -33.09
C GLN A 159 16.19 2.44 -33.23
N SER A 160 17.08 2.04 -34.14
CA SER A 160 17.49 0.64 -34.30
C SER A 160 18.06 0.06 -33.02
N ARG A 161 18.82 0.86 -32.24
CA ARG A 161 19.34 0.42 -30.96
C ARG A 161 18.25 0.24 -29.90
N LYS A 162 17.27 1.15 -29.84
CA LYS A 162 16.10 1.01 -28.96
C LYS A 162 15.29 -0.24 -29.30
N GLU A 163 15.04 -0.47 -30.58
CA GLU A 163 14.31 -1.65 -31.06
C GLU A 163 15.05 -2.96 -30.75
N TYR A 164 16.37 -3.00 -30.96
CA TYR A 164 17.18 -4.14 -30.56
C TYR A 164 17.03 -4.44 -29.06
N ILE A 165 17.13 -3.42 -28.19
CA ILE A 165 16.97 -3.61 -26.74
C ILE A 165 15.55 -4.08 -26.40
N ARG A 166 14.51 -3.51 -27.01
CA ARG A 166 13.11 -3.95 -26.81
C ARG A 166 12.91 -5.40 -27.23
N SER A 167 13.39 -5.76 -28.41
CA SER A 167 13.32 -7.13 -28.94
C SER A 167 14.06 -8.11 -28.03
N LYS A 168 15.28 -7.75 -27.61
CA LYS A 168 16.07 -8.56 -26.67
C LYS A 168 15.37 -8.72 -25.33
N TYR A 169 14.77 -7.66 -24.79
CA TYR A 169 14.01 -7.73 -23.54
C TYR A 169 12.76 -8.61 -23.65
N LYS A 170 12.09 -8.62 -24.80
CA LYS A 170 10.91 -9.46 -25.06
C LYS A 170 11.27 -10.94 -25.22
N SER A 171 12.32 -11.24 -25.98
CA SER A 171 12.69 -12.59 -26.40
C SER A 171 13.67 -13.31 -25.46
N ASN A 172 14.61 -12.59 -24.86
CA ASN A 172 15.67 -13.18 -24.04
C ASN A 172 15.33 -13.06 -22.54
N ILE A 173 14.85 -14.16 -21.96
CA ILE A 173 14.42 -14.23 -20.55
C ILE A 173 15.59 -13.91 -19.59
N PRO A 174 16.80 -14.50 -19.72
CA PRO A 174 17.92 -14.16 -18.84
C PRO A 174 18.26 -12.66 -18.86
N PHE A 175 18.30 -12.04 -20.04
CA PHE A 175 18.54 -10.61 -20.19
C PHE A 175 17.46 -9.78 -19.49
N ARG A 176 16.19 -10.17 -19.62
CA ARG A 176 15.07 -9.49 -18.96
C ARG A 176 15.17 -9.55 -17.44
N LEU A 177 15.49 -10.72 -16.88
CA LEU A 177 15.63 -10.91 -15.44
C LEU A 177 16.83 -10.14 -14.89
N ALA A 178 18.01 -10.27 -15.51
CA ALA A 178 19.20 -9.51 -15.12
C ALA A 178 18.97 -7.99 -15.19
N HIS A 179 18.22 -7.51 -16.18
CA HIS A 179 17.88 -6.10 -16.28
C HIS A 179 16.89 -5.66 -15.18
N LYS A 180 15.88 -6.47 -14.84
CA LYS A 180 14.98 -6.19 -13.71
C LYS A 180 15.76 -6.10 -12.41
N ASP A 181 16.64 -7.06 -12.19
CA ASP A 181 17.44 -7.14 -10.97
C ASP A 181 18.39 -5.93 -10.85
N TYR A 182 19.05 -5.54 -11.95
CA TYR A 182 19.84 -4.31 -12.01
C TYR A 182 19.04 -3.06 -11.60
N ILE A 183 17.83 -2.89 -12.14
CA ILE A 183 16.99 -1.73 -11.82
C ILE A 183 16.51 -1.77 -10.36
N LEU A 184 16.15 -2.95 -9.84
CA LEU A 184 15.75 -3.13 -8.45
C LEU A 184 16.92 -2.82 -7.50
N ASN A 185 18.10 -3.36 -7.79
CA ASN A 185 19.30 -3.09 -7.01
C ASN A 185 19.65 -1.60 -7.04
N LYS A 186 19.59 -0.96 -8.21
CA LYS A 186 19.81 0.48 -8.35
C LYS A 186 18.78 1.29 -7.55
N TYR A 187 17.52 0.88 -7.52
CA TYR A 187 16.48 1.54 -6.73
C TYR A 187 16.70 1.41 -5.21
N ARG A 188 17.27 0.28 -4.76
CA ARG A 188 17.59 0.04 -3.35
C ARG A 188 18.81 0.82 -2.89
N THR A 189 19.87 0.83 -3.70
CA THR A 189 21.18 1.36 -3.31
C THR A 189 21.38 2.84 -3.66
N ASN A 190 20.76 3.35 -4.73
CA ASN A 190 20.96 4.71 -5.20
C ASN A 190 19.79 5.62 -4.78
N ILE A 191 19.96 6.37 -3.69
CA ILE A 191 18.95 7.28 -3.14
C ILE A 191 18.48 8.34 -4.17
N PRO A 192 19.35 9.05 -4.91
CA PRO A 192 18.91 10.00 -5.93
C PRO A 192 18.03 9.37 -7.01
N PHE A 193 18.39 8.18 -7.49
CA PHE A 193 17.60 7.44 -8.47
C PHE A 193 16.23 7.04 -7.89
N GLN A 194 16.21 6.62 -6.63
CA GLN A 194 14.98 6.29 -5.93
C GLN A 194 14.02 7.49 -5.84
N GLN A 195 14.54 8.64 -5.42
CA GLN A 195 13.76 9.88 -5.29
C GLN A 195 13.26 10.38 -6.64
N ALA A 196 14.12 10.39 -7.66
CA ALA A 196 13.75 10.77 -9.02
C ALA A 196 12.62 9.88 -9.57
N GLN A 197 12.69 8.57 -9.32
CA GLN A 197 11.65 7.64 -9.75
C GLN A 197 10.33 7.83 -8.98
N LYS A 198 10.38 8.09 -7.67
CA LYS A 198 9.20 8.45 -6.85
C LYS A 198 8.53 9.72 -7.38
N TYR A 199 9.33 10.75 -7.67
CA TYR A 199 8.86 12.01 -8.23
C TYR A 199 8.22 11.83 -9.61
N TYR A 200 8.90 11.12 -10.52
CA TYR A 200 8.38 10.81 -11.84
C TYR A 200 7.03 10.09 -11.77
N ASN A 201 6.91 9.06 -10.92
CA ASN A 201 5.65 8.32 -10.76
C ASN A 201 4.53 9.21 -10.21
N LYS A 202 4.84 10.09 -9.25
CA LYS A 202 3.88 11.07 -8.70
C LYS A 202 3.39 12.03 -9.79
N MET A 203 4.29 12.54 -10.62
CA MET A 203 3.93 13.43 -11.72
C MET A 203 3.15 12.72 -12.81
N LYS A 204 3.56 11.50 -13.17
CA LYS A 204 2.83 10.67 -14.13
C LYS A 204 1.40 10.39 -13.67
N TYR A 205 1.19 10.10 -12.38
CA TYR A 205 -0.14 9.89 -11.81
C TYR A 205 -1.02 11.16 -11.81
N LYS A 206 -0.40 12.34 -11.66
CA LYS A 206 -1.11 13.62 -11.73
C LYS A 206 -1.52 13.97 -13.16
N ILE A 207 -0.62 13.78 -14.12
CA ILE A 207 -0.79 14.29 -15.49
C ILE A 207 -1.48 13.26 -16.40
N ASN A 208 -1.12 11.98 -16.28
CA ASN A 208 -1.62 10.94 -17.19
C ASN A 208 -2.85 10.24 -16.60
N VAL A 209 -4.03 10.64 -17.07
CA VAL A 209 -5.33 10.10 -16.63
C VAL A 209 -5.44 8.59 -16.85
N LEU A 210 -4.94 8.05 -17.97
CA LEU A 210 -4.96 6.61 -18.24
C LEU A 210 -4.13 5.83 -17.20
N PHE A 211 -2.94 6.34 -16.88
CA PHE A 211 -2.09 5.75 -15.84
C PHE A 211 -2.74 5.87 -14.46
N GLN A 212 -3.40 6.99 -14.18
CA GLN A 212 -4.14 7.20 -12.93
C GLN A 212 -5.26 6.16 -12.78
N ASN A 213 -6.09 5.98 -13.80
CA ASN A 213 -7.23 5.07 -13.79
C ASN A 213 -6.78 3.61 -13.72
N ALA A 214 -5.73 3.23 -14.47
CA ALA A 214 -5.14 1.91 -14.40
C ALA A 214 -4.63 1.59 -12.98
N THR A 215 -3.93 2.55 -12.35
CA THR A 215 -3.45 2.40 -10.97
C THR A 215 -4.62 2.24 -10.00
N LYS A 216 -5.66 3.11 -10.07
CA LYS A 216 -6.85 3.00 -9.22
C LYS A 216 -7.51 1.62 -9.34
N LYS A 217 -7.68 1.13 -10.59
CA LYS A 217 -8.27 -0.18 -10.84
C LYS A 217 -7.44 -1.33 -10.27
N GLN A 218 -6.11 -1.24 -10.34
CA GLN A 218 -5.22 -2.23 -9.73
C GLN A 218 -5.32 -2.21 -8.20
N GLU A 219 -5.31 -1.03 -7.58
CA GLU A 219 -5.46 -0.88 -6.13
C GLU A 219 -6.81 -1.39 -5.63
N GLN A 220 -7.91 -1.12 -6.37
CA GLN A 220 -9.23 -1.67 -6.08
C GLN A 220 -9.25 -3.20 -6.13
N LYS A 221 -8.64 -3.78 -7.17
CA LYS A 221 -8.51 -5.25 -7.29
C LYS A 221 -7.68 -5.83 -6.14
N LYS A 222 -6.61 -5.15 -5.73
CA LYS A 222 -5.77 -5.57 -4.61
C LYS A 222 -6.56 -5.52 -3.30
N TYR A 223 -7.26 -4.43 -3.04
CA TYR A 223 -8.12 -4.27 -1.86
C TYR A 223 -9.22 -5.33 -1.76
N ALA A 224 -9.78 -5.74 -2.91
CA ALA A 224 -10.82 -6.78 -2.94
C ALA A 224 -10.29 -8.18 -2.67
N ARG A 225 -9.05 -8.50 -3.07
CA ARG A 225 -8.49 -9.86 -2.99
C ARG A 225 -7.62 -10.11 -1.76
N ASP A 226 -6.87 -9.11 -1.32
CA ASP A 226 -5.84 -9.24 -0.28
C ASP A 226 -6.38 -8.68 1.04
N LYS A 227 -6.78 -9.58 1.95
CA LYS A 227 -7.32 -9.24 3.28
C LYS A 227 -6.30 -8.47 4.14
N ASP A 228 -5.01 -8.78 4.05
CA ASP A 228 -3.97 -8.10 4.84
C ASP A 228 -3.76 -6.68 4.34
N TYR A 229 -3.77 -6.49 3.02
CA TYR A 229 -3.79 -5.16 2.43
C TYR A 229 -5.05 -4.39 2.86
N GLN A 230 -6.21 -5.03 2.82
CA GLN A 230 -7.48 -4.44 3.25
C GLN A 230 -7.41 -3.93 4.69
N ASN A 231 -6.93 -4.77 5.60
CA ASN A 231 -6.80 -4.44 7.02
C ASN A 231 -5.80 -3.32 7.25
N ARG A 232 -4.62 -3.37 6.62
CA ARG A 232 -3.64 -2.27 6.71
C ARG A 232 -4.22 -0.94 6.25
N VAL A 233 -4.95 -0.93 5.13
CA VAL A 233 -5.61 0.28 4.65
C VAL A 233 -6.66 0.77 5.65
N LYS A 234 -7.49 -0.12 6.23
CA LYS A 234 -8.46 0.26 7.27
C LYS A 234 -7.77 0.91 8.47
N THR A 235 -6.72 0.26 9.01
CA THR A 235 -5.96 0.74 10.17
C THR A 235 -5.33 2.11 9.92
N LEU A 236 -4.62 2.27 8.79
CA LEU A 236 -3.98 3.54 8.45
C LEU A 236 -4.98 4.69 8.36
N ASN A 237 -6.18 4.41 7.86
CA ASN A 237 -7.19 5.45 7.71
C ASN A 237 -7.94 5.75 8.99
N LEU A 238 -8.13 4.76 9.86
CA LEU A 238 -8.60 5.00 11.22
C LEU A 238 -7.63 5.90 11.98
N LEU A 239 -6.32 5.60 11.92
CA LEU A 239 -5.29 6.45 12.50
C LEU A 239 -5.34 7.87 11.92
N LYS A 240 -5.44 7.99 10.59
CA LYS A 240 -5.57 9.30 9.93
C LYS A 240 -6.82 10.05 10.35
N TYR A 241 -7.96 9.39 10.52
CA TYR A 241 -9.20 10.00 10.99
C TYR A 241 -9.09 10.50 12.43
N ARG A 242 -8.42 9.73 13.29
CA ARG A 242 -8.16 10.09 14.69
C ARG A 242 -7.16 11.25 14.79
N GLN A 243 -6.10 11.28 13.99
CA GLN A 243 -5.03 12.27 14.14
C GLN A 243 -5.25 13.55 13.32
N ASN A 244 -5.89 13.47 12.16
CA ASN A 244 -6.01 14.61 11.24
C ASN A 244 -7.42 15.20 11.27
N VAL A 245 -7.56 16.34 11.95
CA VAL A 245 -8.84 17.06 12.12
C VAL A 245 -9.45 17.46 10.78
N LEU A 246 -8.65 18.00 9.85
CA LEU A 246 -9.14 18.41 8.53
C LEU A 246 -9.70 17.23 7.73
N PHE A 247 -9.02 16.08 7.78
CA PHE A 247 -9.49 14.85 7.13
C PHE A 247 -10.79 14.34 7.79
N ARG A 248 -10.89 14.42 9.11
CA ARG A 248 -12.08 14.06 9.87
C ARG A 248 -13.28 14.91 9.46
N GLU A 249 -13.11 16.22 9.38
CA GLU A 249 -14.19 17.14 9.03
C GLU A 249 -14.60 16.97 7.57
N LYS A 250 -13.64 16.75 6.65
CA LYS A 250 -13.94 16.43 5.26
C LYS A 250 -14.78 15.16 5.13
N CYS A 251 -14.44 14.12 5.90
CA CYS A 251 -15.24 12.90 5.93
C CYS A 251 -16.66 13.18 6.44
N LYS A 252 -16.83 13.90 7.55
CA LYS A 252 -18.16 14.29 8.07
C LYS A 252 -18.98 15.08 7.06
N ASN A 253 -18.36 16.06 6.39
CA ASN A 253 -19.03 16.88 5.39
C ASN A 253 -19.50 16.06 4.19
N ARG A 254 -18.66 15.13 3.69
CA ARG A 254 -19.10 14.20 2.64
C ARG A 254 -20.28 13.35 3.09
N GLN A 255 -20.29 12.88 4.34
CA GLN A 255 -21.42 12.11 4.87
C GLN A 255 -22.70 12.95 4.95
N ARG A 256 -22.61 14.21 5.40
CA ARG A 256 -23.73 15.16 5.39
C ARG A 256 -24.25 15.40 3.98
N GLN A 257 -23.34 15.59 3.00
CA GLN A 257 -23.69 15.78 1.61
C GLN A 257 -24.42 14.54 1.04
N LEU A 258 -23.86 13.34 1.19
CA LEU A 258 -24.48 12.09 0.74
C LEU A 258 -25.88 11.91 1.33
N TYR A 259 -26.05 12.18 2.63
CA TYR A 259 -27.36 12.10 3.28
C TYR A 259 -28.38 13.09 2.70
N ARG A 260 -27.93 14.28 2.30
CA ARG A 260 -28.78 15.31 1.67
C ARG A 260 -29.09 14.98 0.21
N SER A 261 -28.13 14.50 -0.56
CA SER A 261 -28.25 14.33 -2.01
C SER A 261 -28.75 12.95 -2.44
N GLU A 262 -28.47 11.89 -1.70
CA GLU A 262 -28.77 10.51 -2.11
C GLU A 262 -29.87 9.89 -1.24
N LEU A 263 -31.07 9.71 -1.81
CA LEU A 263 -32.22 9.11 -1.13
C LEU A 263 -31.93 7.69 -0.61
N LYS A 264 -31.36 6.83 -1.46
CA LYS A 264 -30.98 5.45 -1.09
C LYS A 264 -30.05 5.40 0.11
N TYR A 265 -29.11 6.34 0.20
CA TYR A 265 -28.18 6.42 1.32
C TYR A 265 -28.90 6.81 2.62
N ARG A 266 -29.80 7.80 2.53
CA ARG A 266 -30.64 8.27 3.64
C ARG A 266 -31.53 7.15 4.19
N GLU A 267 -32.26 6.47 3.32
CA GLU A 267 -33.14 5.35 3.68
C GLU A 267 -32.38 4.24 4.39
N LYS A 268 -31.23 3.84 3.84
CA LYS A 268 -30.36 2.84 4.47
C LYS A 268 -29.94 3.26 5.88
N LYS A 269 -29.61 4.53 6.10
CA LYS A 269 -29.24 5.03 7.43
C LYS A 269 -30.40 5.02 8.41
N ILE A 270 -31.60 5.42 7.98
CA ILE A 270 -32.82 5.36 8.79
C ILE A 270 -33.11 3.91 9.19
N LEU A 271 -33.06 2.98 8.24
CA LEU A 271 -33.30 1.56 8.49
C LEU A 271 -32.28 0.96 9.46
N LEU A 272 -30.99 1.32 9.35
CA LEU A 272 -29.96 0.91 10.31
C LEU A 272 -30.21 1.45 11.72
N VAL A 273 -30.77 2.65 11.86
CA VAL A 273 -31.14 3.20 13.19
C VAL A 273 -32.36 2.47 13.75
N GLN A 274 -33.36 2.18 12.91
CA GLN A 274 -34.54 1.40 13.31
C GLN A 274 -34.16 0.00 13.77
N GLN A 275 -33.31 -0.71 13.01
CA GLN A 275 -32.81 -2.04 13.37
C GLN A 275 -32.08 -2.06 14.72
N ARG A 276 -31.30 -1.02 15.05
CA ARG A 276 -30.66 -0.89 16.36
C ARG A 276 -31.71 -0.76 17.46
N ARG A 277 -32.69 0.13 17.29
CA ARG A 277 -33.76 0.35 18.27
C ARG A 277 -34.58 -0.93 18.52
N THR A 278 -34.90 -1.69 17.48
CA THR A 278 -35.66 -2.95 17.63
C THR A 278 -34.84 -4.06 18.29
N LYS A 279 -33.54 -4.14 18.00
CA LYS A 279 -32.64 -5.11 18.64
C LYS A 279 -32.52 -4.86 20.15
N ASP A 280 -32.44 -3.60 20.53
CA ASP A 280 -32.38 -3.20 21.94
C ASP A 280 -33.75 -3.34 22.63
N ALA A 281 -34.86 -3.09 21.93
CA ALA A 281 -36.23 -3.25 22.47
C ALA A 281 -36.58 -4.72 22.78
N GLY A 282 -36.16 -5.67 21.93
CA GLY A 282 -36.34 -7.10 22.19
C GLY A 282 -35.60 -7.57 23.45
N ASN A 283 -34.39 -7.05 23.66
CA ASN A 283 -33.59 -7.32 24.87
C ASN A 283 -34.16 -6.60 26.11
N PHE A 284 -34.71 -5.41 25.96
CA PHE A 284 -35.35 -4.69 27.06
C PHE A 284 -36.64 -5.38 27.53
N ALA A 285 -37.49 -5.82 26.60
CA ALA A 285 -38.74 -6.49 26.95
C ALA A 285 -38.52 -7.83 27.67
N THR A 286 -37.52 -8.62 27.23
CA THR A 286 -37.15 -9.87 27.91
C THR A 286 -36.51 -9.62 29.27
N TRP A 287 -35.58 -8.66 29.36
CA TRP A 287 -35.02 -8.21 30.64
C TRP A 287 -36.13 -7.74 31.59
N PHE A 288 -37.05 -6.89 31.12
CA PHE A 288 -38.14 -6.34 31.93
C PHE A 288 -39.06 -7.45 32.44
N ARG A 289 -39.47 -8.38 31.57
CA ARG A 289 -40.27 -9.56 31.98
C ARG A 289 -39.57 -10.34 33.08
N GLN A 290 -38.29 -10.68 32.92
CA GLN A 290 -37.51 -11.38 33.97
C GLN A 290 -37.47 -10.62 35.30
N GLN A 291 -37.46 -9.29 35.28
CA GLN A 291 -37.46 -8.47 36.49
C GLN A 291 -38.83 -8.43 37.20
N VAL A 292 -39.93 -8.61 36.47
CA VAL A 292 -41.29 -8.56 37.03
C VAL A 292 -41.92 -9.93 37.25
N MET A 293 -41.27 -11.04 36.83
CA MET A 293 -41.78 -12.43 36.99
C MET A 293 -42.19 -12.75 38.43
N ASP A 294 -41.40 -12.32 39.41
CA ASP A 294 -41.68 -12.61 40.83
C ASP A 294 -42.77 -11.70 41.41
N GLY A 295 -43.17 -10.63 40.72
CA GLY A 295 -44.14 -9.64 41.22
C GLY A 295 -43.65 -8.84 42.44
N PRO A 296 -44.38 -7.78 42.83
CA PRO A 296 -44.10 -7.09 44.09
C PRO A 296 -44.62 -7.95 45.24
N ARG A 297 -43.71 -8.58 46.00
CA ARG A 297 -44.06 -9.45 47.16
C ARG A 297 -43.53 -8.95 48.49
N TYR A 298 -42.75 -7.87 48.50
CA TYR A 298 -42.04 -7.41 49.70
C TYR A 298 -42.73 -6.19 50.29
N ILE A 299 -43.18 -6.29 51.53
CA ILE A 299 -43.86 -5.19 52.23
C ILE A 299 -42.80 -4.36 52.97
N CYS A 300 -42.78 -3.04 52.74
CA CYS A 300 -41.91 -2.15 53.50
C CYS A 300 -42.45 -1.95 54.92
N SER A 301 -41.68 -2.27 55.94
CA SER A 301 -42.06 -2.11 57.35
C SER A 301 -42.31 -0.66 57.80
N VAL A 302 -42.00 0.34 56.96
CA VAL A 302 -42.19 1.77 57.31
C VAL A 302 -43.37 2.38 56.57
N CYS A 303 -43.48 2.14 55.26
CA CYS A 303 -44.56 2.73 54.44
C CYS A 303 -45.61 1.73 53.98
N ILE A 304 -45.49 0.45 54.33
CA ILE A 304 -46.43 -0.65 54.08
C ILE A 304 -46.70 -0.93 52.58
N LYS A 305 -46.17 -0.10 51.68
CA LYS A 305 -46.26 -0.29 50.23
C LYS A 305 -45.54 -1.59 49.83
N VAL A 306 -46.20 -2.39 49.01
CA VAL A 306 -45.62 -3.59 48.40
C VAL A 306 -44.60 -3.20 47.33
N LYS A 307 -43.46 -3.89 47.31
CA LYS A 307 -42.27 -3.58 46.50
C LYS A 307 -41.70 -4.83 45.86
N PHE A 308 -40.94 -4.63 44.79
CA PHE A 308 -40.11 -5.68 44.19
C PHE A 308 -38.87 -5.96 45.05
N LYS A 309 -38.30 -7.16 44.95
CA LYS A 309 -37.07 -7.57 45.65
C LYS A 309 -35.94 -6.54 45.51
N LYS A 310 -35.78 -5.96 44.31
CA LYS A 310 -34.76 -4.96 43.99
C LYS A 310 -35.00 -3.57 44.59
N GLN A 311 -36.18 -3.32 45.16
CA GLN A 311 -36.54 -2.04 45.76
C GLN A 311 -36.48 -2.08 47.29
N VAL A 312 -36.19 -3.25 47.88
CA VAL A 312 -36.14 -3.46 49.32
C VAL A 312 -34.80 -4.01 49.77
N LEU A 313 -34.51 -3.78 51.04
CA LEU A 313 -33.40 -4.36 51.78
C LEU A 313 -33.98 -5.14 52.96
N GLN A 314 -33.30 -6.20 53.37
CA GLN A 314 -33.59 -6.81 54.65
C GLN A 314 -33.28 -5.80 55.75
N LEU A 315 -34.25 -5.56 56.63
CA LEU A 315 -34.12 -4.59 57.71
C LEU A 315 -33.11 -5.13 58.74
N ASP A 316 -32.12 -4.31 59.06
CA ASP A 316 -31.12 -4.58 60.08
C ASP A 316 -31.09 -3.40 61.05
N LYS A 317 -31.60 -3.62 62.27
CA LYS A 317 -31.74 -2.59 63.31
C LYS A 317 -30.39 -2.06 63.77
N GLU A 318 -29.36 -2.89 63.78
CA GLU A 318 -28.04 -2.50 64.26
C GLU A 318 -27.45 -1.34 63.48
N LYS A 319 -27.80 -1.21 62.19
CA LYS A 319 -27.33 -0.12 61.32
C LYS A 319 -27.82 1.25 61.78
N TYR A 320 -29.00 1.33 62.38
CA TYR A 320 -29.55 2.58 62.90
C TYR A 320 -28.98 2.91 64.28
N VAL A 321 -28.78 1.89 65.12
CA VAL A 321 -28.12 2.03 66.43
C VAL A 321 -26.68 2.53 66.26
N LYS A 322 -25.91 1.93 65.34
CA LYS A 322 -24.52 2.33 65.03
C LYS A 322 -24.43 3.74 64.46
N LYS A 323 -25.49 4.26 63.85
CA LYS A 323 -25.50 5.60 63.24
C LYS A 323 -25.70 6.72 64.27
N GLY A 324 -26.38 6.45 65.37
CA GLY A 324 -26.55 7.41 66.46
C GLY A 324 -27.93 7.31 67.12
N LYS A 325 -28.05 7.89 68.32
CA LYS A 325 -29.24 7.80 69.19
C LYS A 325 -30.53 8.26 68.49
N GLN A 326 -30.48 9.36 67.73
CA GLN A 326 -31.63 9.89 67.00
C GLN A 326 -32.12 8.95 65.88
N SER A 327 -31.22 8.38 65.08
CA SER A 327 -31.59 7.44 64.00
C SER A 327 -32.20 6.15 64.56
N ALA A 328 -31.68 5.67 65.69
CA ALA A 328 -32.21 4.50 66.39
C ALA A 328 -33.62 4.76 66.94
N GLU A 329 -33.85 5.92 67.53
CA GLU A 329 -35.16 6.31 68.05
C GLU A 329 -36.20 6.50 66.94
N LEU A 330 -35.83 7.20 65.86
CA LEU A 330 -36.64 7.34 64.65
C LEU A 330 -36.98 5.99 64.01
N ALA A 331 -36.02 5.08 63.94
CA ALA A 331 -36.24 3.72 63.43
C ALA A 331 -37.22 2.94 64.33
N ASN A 332 -37.11 3.04 65.66
CA ASN A 332 -38.03 2.39 66.57
C ASN A 332 -39.47 2.94 66.45
N ARG A 333 -39.63 4.24 66.20
CA ARG A 333 -40.95 4.86 65.98
C ARG A 333 -41.57 4.48 64.63
N CYS A 334 -40.77 4.48 63.56
CA CYS A 334 -41.29 4.36 62.20
C CYS A 334 -41.41 2.92 61.67
N ILE A 335 -40.76 1.93 62.28
CA ILE A 335 -40.75 0.55 61.78
C ILE A 335 -41.86 -0.26 62.46
N SER A 336 -42.84 -0.71 61.67
CA SER A 336 -43.86 -1.69 62.09
C SER A 336 -43.33 -3.13 61.99
N PHE A 337 -43.66 -3.94 63.00
CA PHE A 337 -43.39 -5.38 63.07
C PHE A 337 -44.61 -6.23 62.69
N GLU A 338 -45.76 -5.62 62.43
CA GLU A 338 -47.04 -6.29 62.17
C GLU A 338 -46.97 -7.25 60.97
N PHE A 339 -46.08 -6.97 60.02
CA PHE A 339 -45.91 -7.75 58.80
C PHE A 339 -44.85 -8.86 58.91
N LYS A 340 -44.33 -9.11 60.11
CA LYS A 340 -43.44 -10.25 60.39
C LYS A 340 -44.25 -11.38 61.01
N LEU A 341 -44.33 -12.51 60.31
CA LEU A 341 -44.88 -13.73 60.89
C LEU A 341 -43.89 -14.36 61.88
N GLU A 342 -44.30 -14.48 63.13
CA GLU A 342 -43.56 -15.20 64.16
C GLU A 342 -43.70 -16.72 63.93
N CYS A 343 -42.59 -17.45 63.83
CA CYS A 343 -42.63 -18.91 63.74
C CYS A 343 -42.91 -19.48 65.14
N THR A 344 -44.06 -20.13 65.33
CA THR A 344 -44.35 -20.97 66.50
C THR A 344 -43.70 -22.35 66.34
N VAL A 345 -43.58 -23.11 67.45
CA VAL A 345 -42.84 -24.38 67.53
C VAL A 345 -43.35 -25.46 66.54
N ASN A 346 -44.55 -25.29 65.99
CA ASN A 346 -45.16 -26.18 64.99
C ASN A 346 -45.24 -25.58 63.56
N CYS A 347 -44.30 -24.72 63.17
CA CYS A 347 -44.32 -24.14 61.82
C CYS A 347 -43.95 -25.17 60.74
N GLN A 348 -44.94 -25.67 60.00
CA GLN A 348 -44.75 -26.60 58.87
C GLN A 348 -44.23 -25.92 57.59
N ILE A 349 -44.19 -24.59 57.55
CA ILE A 349 -43.67 -23.80 56.43
C ILE A 349 -42.19 -23.54 56.70
N LYS A 350 -41.31 -23.83 55.73
CA LYS A 350 -39.89 -23.45 55.83
C LYS A 350 -39.79 -21.95 56.14
N CYS A 351 -39.33 -21.59 57.35
CA CYS A 351 -39.28 -20.20 57.87
C CYS A 351 -38.31 -19.26 57.08
N GLU A 352 -37.90 -19.64 55.87
CA GLU A 352 -37.10 -18.85 54.92
C GLU A 352 -37.96 -18.01 53.96
N THR A 353 -39.29 -18.10 54.03
CA THR A 353 -40.19 -17.34 53.16
C THR A 353 -40.13 -15.83 53.44
N ILE A 354 -40.54 -15.02 52.43
CA ILE A 354 -40.46 -13.56 52.40
C ILE A 354 -41.05 -12.91 53.66
N ASN A 355 -42.08 -13.52 54.26
CA ASN A 355 -42.87 -12.94 55.34
C ASN A 355 -42.30 -13.19 56.75
N HIS A 356 -41.24 -13.97 56.89
CA HIS A 356 -40.53 -14.15 58.18
C HIS A 356 -39.38 -13.16 58.38
N LYS A 357 -39.06 -12.37 57.35
CA LYS A 357 -38.05 -11.32 57.38
C LYS A 357 -38.72 -9.96 57.25
N LEU A 358 -38.18 -8.97 57.95
CA LEU A 358 -38.59 -7.58 57.80
C LEU A 358 -37.85 -6.95 56.62
N TRP A 359 -38.58 -6.19 55.83
CA TRP A 359 -38.05 -5.54 54.63
C TRP A 359 -38.30 -4.04 54.72
N ILE A 360 -37.34 -3.25 54.25
CA ILE A 360 -37.48 -1.80 54.16
C ILE A 360 -37.13 -1.36 52.74
N CYS A 361 -37.95 -0.47 52.17
CA CYS A 361 -37.62 0.07 50.85
C CYS A 361 -36.41 1.01 50.92
N TYR A 362 -35.62 1.10 49.85
CA TYR A 362 -34.42 1.94 49.83
C TYR A 362 -34.69 3.41 50.21
N THR A 363 -35.87 3.95 49.82
CA THR A 363 -36.25 5.32 50.14
C THR A 363 -36.42 5.52 51.64
N CYS A 364 -37.24 4.67 52.30
CA CYS A 364 -37.43 4.72 53.74
C CYS A 364 -36.12 4.46 54.50
N HIS A 365 -35.30 3.51 54.02
CA HIS A 365 -33.99 3.22 54.61
C HIS A 365 -33.07 4.44 54.58
N ARG A 366 -32.97 5.15 53.45
CA ARG A 366 -32.16 6.36 53.32
C ARG A 366 -32.67 7.50 54.20
N HIS A 367 -33.99 7.69 54.27
CA HIS A 367 -34.59 8.75 55.08
C HIS A 367 -34.33 8.54 56.57
N LEU A 368 -34.53 7.31 57.09
CA LEU A 368 -34.22 6.96 58.47
C LEU A 368 -32.73 7.11 58.79
N LEU A 369 -31.85 6.75 57.86
CA LEU A 369 -30.42 7.03 58.01
C LEU A 369 -30.15 8.54 58.03
N GLN A 370 -30.88 9.36 57.28
CA GLN A 370 -30.68 10.81 57.27
C GLN A 370 -31.39 11.54 58.44
N ASN A 371 -31.87 10.81 59.45
CA ASN A 371 -32.68 11.33 60.56
C ASN A 371 -33.95 12.06 60.11
N LYS A 372 -34.54 11.62 58.99
CA LYS A 372 -35.78 12.17 58.44
C LYS A 372 -36.90 11.14 58.48
N ILE A 373 -38.10 11.57 58.84
CA ILE A 373 -39.30 10.76 58.77
C ILE A 373 -39.69 10.60 57.28
N PRO A 374 -39.85 9.37 56.76
CA PRO A 374 -40.38 9.17 55.41
C PRO A 374 -41.81 9.71 55.32
N ALA A 375 -42.12 10.49 54.27
CA ALA A 375 -43.45 11.08 54.10
C ALA A 375 -44.60 10.06 54.05
N ASP A 376 -44.30 8.83 53.60
CA ASP A 376 -45.25 7.72 53.54
C ASP A 376 -45.23 6.84 54.81
N ALA A 377 -44.61 7.26 55.91
CA ALA A 377 -44.52 6.44 57.13
C ALA A 377 -45.89 6.35 57.82
N LEU A 378 -46.36 5.13 58.09
CA LEU A 378 -47.71 4.89 58.62
C LEU A 378 -47.83 5.02 60.15
N ASN A 379 -46.73 4.89 60.89
CA ASN A 379 -46.71 4.91 62.36
C ASN A 379 -46.27 6.27 62.95
N VAL A 380 -46.46 7.37 62.21
CA VAL A 380 -46.17 8.71 62.75
C VAL A 380 -47.43 9.20 63.48
N ILE A 381 -47.45 9.06 64.81
CA ILE A 381 -48.42 9.77 65.64
C ILE A 381 -48.18 11.28 65.39
N PRO A 382 -49.21 12.08 65.08
CA PRO A 382 -49.04 13.52 64.92
C PRO A 382 -48.49 14.12 66.22
N GLU A 383 -47.43 14.92 66.13
CA GLU A 383 -47.00 15.80 67.21
C GLU A 383 -48.06 16.89 67.39
N GLU A 384 -49.09 16.61 68.18
CA GLU A 384 -49.81 17.63 68.92
C GLU A 384 -49.59 17.37 70.42
N ASN A 385 -48.90 18.32 71.06
CA ASN A 385 -48.64 18.49 72.51
C ASN A 385 -47.48 17.68 73.13
N LEU A 386 -46.27 18.24 73.08
CA LEU A 386 -45.45 18.60 74.26
C LEU A 386 -44.26 19.48 73.88
#